data_AF-A0A2N2KNI8-F1
#
_entry.id   AF-A0A2N2KNI8-F1
#
_cell.length_a   1.000
_cell.length_b   1.000
_cell.length_c   1.000
_cell.angle_alpha   90.00
_cell.angle_beta   90.00
_cell.angle_gamma   90.00
#
_symmetry.space_group_name_H-M   'P 1'
#
loop_
_entity.id
_entity.type
_entity.pdbx_description
1 polymer ?
#
loop_
_entity_poly.entity_id
_entity_poly.type
_entity_poly.pdbx_seq_one_letter_code
_entity_poly.pdbx_strand_id
1 'polypeptide(L)'
;MRKYFLLASVIGLFLSASLPLLAAGQLEKEMAALDKVYIPALALTSQANKAAAEKAVKLTADQWTQFKKNNAAIFSKNKADQADLAIIDQLMADAERSVRVNEKTDEAHEILEGVRNTLLKIRERNSIDYYIDYTTKFHEPMEEIVLTAKGRTPETLTDTMLLKIRDNFKVARQDWKNLQNASFDPALFSFDAKKDARRKAYIQAETEAMDRLKNALEGGDKGSIIKAALGIKPNFVNLFLLFGDFEKFK
;
A
#
# COMPACT_ATOMS: atom_id res chain seq x y z
N MET A 1 -34.15 -73.02 7.68
CA MET A 1 -34.35 -72.18 6.48
C MET A 1 -33.60 -70.89 6.66
N ARG A 2 -32.62 -70.62 5.79
CA ARG A 2 -31.88 -69.35 5.65
C ARG A 2 -32.85 -68.18 5.44
N LYS A 3 -32.52 -67.00 5.97
CA LYS A 3 -32.60 -65.72 5.25
C LYS A 3 -31.70 -64.68 5.93
N TYR A 4 -30.77 -64.16 5.15
CA TYR A 4 -29.79 -63.15 5.46
C TYR A 4 -30.47 -61.76 5.56
N PHE A 5 -29.99 -60.88 6.44
CA PHE A 5 -30.21 -59.44 6.31
C PHE A 5 -28.88 -58.71 6.33
N LEU A 6 -28.71 -57.88 5.28
CA LEU A 6 -27.55 -57.06 4.96
C LEU A 6 -27.56 -55.72 5.72
N LEU A 7 -26.34 -55.25 5.96
CA LEU A 7 -25.83 -53.90 6.23
C LEU A 7 -26.70 -52.69 5.86
N ALA A 8 -26.59 -51.63 6.66
CA ALA A 8 -26.46 -50.25 6.15
C ALA A 8 -25.64 -49.37 7.13
N SER A 9 -24.35 -49.21 6.84
CA SER A 9 -23.49 -48.21 7.47
C SER A 9 -23.69 -46.87 6.74
N VAL A 10 -24.17 -45.85 7.44
CA VAL A 10 -24.28 -44.48 6.91
C VAL A 10 -22.93 -43.79 7.10
N ILE A 11 -22.15 -43.71 6.02
CA ILE A 11 -20.97 -42.85 5.93
C ILE A 11 -21.47 -41.46 5.54
N GLY A 12 -21.44 -40.52 6.49
CA GLY A 12 -21.68 -39.10 6.23
C GLY A 12 -20.49 -38.49 5.50
N LEU A 13 -20.60 -38.31 4.18
CA LEU A 13 -19.69 -37.45 3.42
C LEU A 13 -20.00 -35.98 3.77
N PHE A 14 -19.12 -35.35 4.55
CA PHE A 14 -19.04 -33.89 4.57
C PHE A 14 -18.39 -33.44 3.26
N LEU A 15 -19.20 -32.99 2.29
CA LEU A 15 -18.73 -32.15 1.21
C LEU A 15 -18.31 -30.80 1.81
N SER A 16 -17.03 -30.66 2.12
CA SER A 16 -16.41 -29.34 2.21
C SER A 16 -16.35 -28.75 0.81
N ALA A 17 -17.39 -28.00 0.43
CA ALA A 17 -17.34 -27.15 -0.75
C ALA A 17 -16.23 -26.11 -0.53
N SER A 18 -15.08 -26.35 -1.15
CA SER A 18 -14.07 -25.32 -1.35
C SER A 18 -14.72 -24.21 -2.18
N LEU A 19 -15.07 -23.11 -1.51
CA LEU A 19 -15.53 -21.90 -2.18
C LEU A 19 -14.49 -21.51 -3.24
N PRO A 20 -14.89 -21.23 -4.49
CA PRO A 20 -13.97 -20.70 -5.48
C PRO A 20 -13.38 -19.38 -4.94
N LEU A 21 -12.07 -19.19 -5.13
CA LEU A 21 -11.45 -17.86 -5.06
C LEU A 21 -12.31 -16.92 -5.92
N LEU A 22 -13.01 -15.97 -5.31
CA LEU A 22 -13.80 -14.99 -6.05
C LEU A 22 -12.85 -14.21 -6.94
N ALA A 23 -13.02 -14.32 -8.26
CA ALA A 23 -12.27 -13.52 -9.21
C ALA A 23 -12.54 -12.03 -8.93
N ALA A 24 -11.48 -11.22 -8.98
CA ALA A 24 -11.60 -9.78 -8.72
C ALA A 24 -12.67 -9.12 -9.58
N GLY A 25 -13.46 -8.24 -8.96
CA GLY A 25 -14.50 -7.46 -9.61
C GLY A 25 -13.92 -6.48 -10.63
N GLN A 26 -14.78 -5.95 -11.51
CA GLN A 26 -14.34 -4.95 -12.51
C GLN A 26 -13.69 -3.71 -11.85
N LEU A 27 -14.24 -3.24 -10.73
CA LEU A 27 -13.71 -2.10 -10.00
C LEU A 27 -12.26 -2.33 -9.53
N GLU A 28 -11.97 -3.49 -8.95
CA GLU A 28 -10.63 -3.83 -8.45
C GLU A 28 -9.62 -3.91 -9.59
N LYS A 29 -10.01 -4.46 -10.75
CA LYS A 29 -9.16 -4.49 -11.94
C LYS A 29 -8.82 -3.08 -12.43
N GLU A 30 -9.78 -2.17 -12.38
CA GLU A 30 -9.57 -0.77 -12.76
C GLU A 30 -8.73 -0.01 -11.73
N MET A 31 -8.85 -0.33 -10.43
CA MET A 31 -7.96 0.19 -9.39
C MET A 31 -6.52 -0.30 -9.61
N ALA A 32 -6.34 -1.60 -9.88
CA ALA A 32 -5.01 -2.16 -10.16
C ALA A 32 -4.40 -1.56 -11.45
N ALA A 33 -5.22 -1.21 -12.43
CA ALA A 33 -4.77 -0.49 -13.63
C ALA A 33 -4.36 0.96 -13.32
N LEU A 34 -5.08 1.65 -12.43
CA LEU A 34 -4.71 2.98 -11.95
C LEU A 34 -3.39 2.95 -11.16
N ASP A 35 -3.21 1.98 -10.25
CA ASP A 35 -1.99 1.85 -9.44
C ASP A 35 -0.73 1.67 -10.30
N LYS A 36 -0.85 0.98 -11.45
CA LYS A 36 0.27 0.80 -12.39
C LYS A 36 0.85 2.12 -12.91
N VAL A 37 0.06 3.19 -13.01
CA VAL A 37 0.55 4.52 -13.43
C VAL A 37 0.75 5.47 -12.26
N TYR A 38 -0.08 5.37 -11.22
CA TYR A 38 -0.02 6.22 -10.03
C TYR A 38 1.25 5.96 -9.21
N ILE A 39 1.63 4.69 -8.99
CA ILE A 39 2.80 4.35 -8.17
C ILE A 39 4.10 4.88 -8.78
N PRO A 40 4.34 4.76 -10.10
CA PRO A 40 5.46 5.42 -10.75
C PRO A 40 5.42 6.95 -10.63
N ALA A 41 4.26 7.59 -10.75
CA ALA A 41 4.15 9.03 -10.53
C ALA A 41 4.60 9.42 -9.12
N LEU A 42 4.11 8.72 -8.09
CA LEU A 42 4.51 8.95 -6.71
C LEU A 42 6.02 8.73 -6.49
N ALA A 43 6.59 7.69 -7.08
CA ALA A 43 8.01 7.36 -6.91
C ALA A 43 8.94 8.31 -7.69
N LEU A 44 8.52 8.78 -8.87
CA LEU A 44 9.34 9.63 -9.73
C LEU A 44 9.31 11.09 -9.27
N THR A 45 8.25 11.56 -8.61
CA THR A 45 8.20 12.90 -8.00
C THR A 45 9.15 13.03 -6.81
N SER A 46 9.44 11.95 -6.08
CA SER A 46 10.47 11.93 -5.04
C SER A 46 11.91 11.80 -5.59
N GLN A 47 12.06 11.55 -6.88
CA GLN A 47 13.36 11.50 -7.55
C GLN A 47 13.58 12.84 -8.24
N ALA A 48 14.78 13.40 -8.20
CA ALA A 48 15.10 14.71 -8.80
C ALA A 48 15.11 14.69 -10.36
N ASN A 49 14.18 13.97 -10.98
CA ASN A 49 14.00 13.80 -12.42
C ASN A 49 12.67 14.42 -12.86
N LYS A 50 12.68 15.73 -13.11
CA LYS A 50 11.50 16.52 -13.48
C LYS A 50 10.78 15.98 -14.71
N ALA A 51 11.50 15.63 -15.78
CA ALA A 51 10.88 15.18 -17.03
C ALA A 51 10.11 13.87 -16.86
N ALA A 52 10.69 12.91 -16.14
CA ALA A 52 10.01 11.65 -15.84
C ALA A 52 8.81 11.86 -14.90
N ALA A 53 8.96 12.72 -13.88
CA ALA A 53 7.87 13.08 -12.98
C ALA A 53 6.70 13.75 -13.73
N GLU A 54 6.97 14.69 -14.64
CA GLU A 54 5.94 15.39 -15.43
C GLU A 54 5.15 14.40 -16.29
N LYS A 55 5.85 13.53 -17.04
CA LYS A 55 5.23 12.48 -17.85
C LYS A 55 4.38 11.55 -16.97
N ALA A 56 4.86 11.19 -15.79
CA ALA A 56 4.16 10.27 -14.90
C ALA A 56 2.90 10.85 -14.26
N VAL A 57 2.98 12.09 -13.78
CA VAL A 57 1.82 12.81 -13.23
C VAL A 57 0.75 13.00 -14.30
N LYS A 58 1.14 13.42 -15.51
CA LYS A 58 0.19 13.59 -16.61
C LYS A 58 -0.55 12.28 -16.96
N LEU A 59 0.18 11.19 -17.16
CA LEU A 59 -0.43 9.89 -17.48
C LEU A 59 -1.34 9.39 -16.36
N THR A 60 -1.00 9.68 -15.11
CA THR A 60 -1.85 9.36 -13.96
C THR A 60 -3.14 10.19 -13.97
N ALA A 61 -3.08 11.48 -14.29
CA ALA A 61 -4.27 12.34 -14.39
C ALA A 61 -5.21 11.88 -15.52
N ASP A 62 -4.66 11.49 -16.66
CA ASP A 62 -5.43 10.94 -17.78
C ASP A 62 -6.12 9.61 -17.38
N GLN A 63 -5.38 8.69 -16.72
CA GLN A 63 -5.93 7.42 -16.22
C GLN A 63 -6.98 7.62 -15.12
N TRP A 64 -6.77 8.59 -14.22
CA TRP A 64 -7.72 8.97 -13.19
C TRP A 64 -9.05 9.42 -13.78
N THR A 65 -9.00 10.28 -14.81
CA THR A 65 -10.18 10.76 -15.51
C THR A 65 -11.00 9.61 -16.10
N GLN A 66 -10.32 8.64 -16.72
CA GLN A 66 -10.99 7.46 -17.27
C GLN A 66 -11.57 6.54 -16.17
N PHE A 67 -10.80 6.30 -15.10
CA PHE A 67 -11.26 5.51 -13.94
C PHE A 67 -12.53 6.09 -13.33
N LYS A 68 -12.54 7.39 -13.06
CA LYS A 68 -13.71 8.09 -12.49
C LYS A 68 -14.93 7.98 -13.41
N LYS A 69 -14.73 8.15 -14.73
CA LYS A 69 -15.81 8.02 -15.72
C LYS A 69 -16.41 6.61 -15.73
N ASN A 70 -15.57 5.57 -15.74
CA ASN A 70 -16.03 4.18 -15.77
C ASN A 70 -16.79 3.78 -14.50
N ASN A 71 -16.39 4.32 -13.35
CA ASN A 71 -16.93 3.95 -12.04
C ASN A 71 -17.91 4.99 -11.48
N ALA A 72 -18.38 5.94 -12.30
CA ALA A 72 -19.26 7.02 -11.86
C ALA A 72 -20.54 6.51 -11.18
N ALA A 73 -21.12 5.41 -11.68
CA ALA A 73 -22.33 4.82 -11.09
C ALA A 73 -22.11 4.17 -9.71
N ILE A 74 -20.86 3.80 -9.38
CA ILE A 74 -20.50 3.25 -8.07
C ILE A 74 -20.40 4.41 -7.08
N PHE A 75 -19.59 5.41 -7.41
CA PHE A 75 -19.30 6.54 -6.50
C PHE A 75 -20.41 7.58 -6.42
N SER A 76 -21.34 7.65 -7.38
CA SER A 76 -22.46 8.60 -7.33
C SER A 76 -23.49 8.29 -6.25
N LYS A 77 -23.45 7.10 -5.65
CA LYS A 77 -24.43 6.68 -4.63
C LYS A 77 -24.24 7.38 -3.28
N ASN A 78 -23.03 7.86 -2.99
CA ASN A 78 -22.68 8.45 -1.70
C ASN A 78 -22.11 9.86 -1.90
N LYS A 79 -22.69 10.86 -1.20
CA LYS A 79 -22.22 12.25 -1.27
C LYS A 79 -20.78 12.41 -0.76
N ALA A 80 -20.35 11.61 0.21
CA ALA A 80 -18.98 11.63 0.70
C ALA A 80 -17.99 11.13 -0.37
N ASP A 81 -18.35 10.10 -1.13
CA ASP A 81 -17.54 9.62 -2.26
C ASP A 81 -17.40 10.69 -3.33
N GLN A 82 -18.49 11.37 -3.69
CA GLN A 82 -18.45 12.46 -4.66
C GLN A 82 -17.54 13.61 -4.20
N ALA A 83 -17.58 13.96 -2.91
CA ALA A 83 -16.70 14.99 -2.35
C ALA A 83 -15.23 14.56 -2.39
N ASP A 84 -14.92 13.32 -2.00
CA ASP A 84 -13.56 12.78 -2.05
C ASP A 84 -13.03 12.67 -3.50
N LEU A 85 -13.88 12.35 -4.47
CA LEU A 85 -13.50 12.37 -5.89
C LEU A 85 -13.13 13.78 -6.37
N ALA A 86 -13.86 14.81 -5.94
CA ALA A 86 -13.53 16.20 -6.25
C ALA A 86 -12.23 16.65 -5.57
N ILE A 87 -11.95 16.16 -4.35
CA ILE A 87 -10.66 16.37 -3.69
C ILE A 87 -9.53 15.74 -4.51
N ILE A 88 -9.70 14.51 -5.00
CA ILE A 88 -8.69 13.87 -5.84
C ILE A 88 -8.49 14.64 -7.16
N ASP A 89 -9.55 15.13 -7.78
CA ASP A 89 -9.43 15.99 -8.98
C ASP A 89 -8.55 17.22 -8.72
N GLN A 90 -8.77 17.89 -7.59
CA GLN A 90 -7.98 19.05 -7.18
C GLN A 90 -6.52 18.66 -6.91
N LEU A 91 -6.27 17.58 -6.16
CA LEU A 91 -4.92 17.09 -5.88
C LEU A 91 -4.17 16.71 -7.16
N MET A 92 -4.83 16.06 -8.13
CA MET A 92 -4.21 15.73 -9.41
C MET A 92 -3.83 16.98 -10.21
N ALA A 93 -4.69 18.00 -10.23
CA ALA A 93 -4.41 19.28 -10.87
C ALA A 93 -3.26 20.04 -10.17
N ASP A 94 -3.21 20.00 -8.84
CA ASP A 94 -2.16 20.65 -8.06
C ASP A 94 -0.82 19.94 -8.21
N ALA A 95 -0.81 18.60 -8.24
CA ALA A 95 0.40 17.83 -8.52
C ALA A 95 0.95 18.15 -9.92
N GLU A 96 0.08 18.24 -10.94
CA GLU A 96 0.49 18.64 -12.29
C GLU A 96 1.08 20.05 -12.31
N ARG A 97 0.40 21.02 -11.67
CA ARG A 97 0.88 22.40 -11.55
C ARG A 97 2.23 22.46 -10.84
N SER A 98 2.39 21.70 -9.77
CA SER A 98 3.61 21.67 -8.95
C SER A 98 4.82 21.20 -9.75
N VAL A 99 4.70 20.13 -10.53
CA VAL A 99 5.79 19.66 -11.40
C VAL A 99 6.05 20.61 -12.57
N ARG A 100 5.00 21.07 -13.25
CA ARG A 100 5.13 21.77 -14.55
C ARG A 100 5.45 23.25 -14.40
N VAL A 101 4.76 23.93 -13.49
CA VAL A 101 4.80 25.39 -13.34
C VAL A 101 5.72 25.78 -12.20
N ASN A 102 5.58 25.15 -11.04
CA ASN A 102 6.37 25.51 -9.86
C ASN A 102 7.75 24.87 -9.84
N GLU A 103 7.96 23.83 -10.67
CA GLU A 103 9.19 23.03 -10.73
C GLU A 103 9.56 22.35 -9.40
N LYS A 104 8.55 22.00 -8.59
CA LYS A 104 8.71 21.39 -7.26
C LYS A 104 8.21 19.95 -7.25
N THR A 105 9.09 19.01 -7.58
CA THR A 105 8.71 17.59 -7.65
C THR A 105 8.44 16.98 -6.27
N ASP A 106 9.13 17.45 -5.23
CA ASP A 106 8.88 17.06 -3.84
C ASP A 106 7.49 17.50 -3.35
N GLU A 107 7.07 18.73 -3.64
CA GLU A 107 5.71 19.18 -3.33
C GLU A 107 4.66 18.33 -4.07
N ALA A 108 4.92 17.96 -5.33
CA ALA A 108 4.05 17.04 -6.06
C ALA A 108 3.99 15.63 -5.44
N HIS A 109 5.07 15.15 -4.84
CA HIS A 109 5.07 13.87 -4.11
C HIS A 109 4.10 13.91 -2.92
N GLU A 110 4.20 14.93 -2.07
CA GLU A 110 3.32 15.10 -0.91
C GLU A 110 1.83 15.22 -1.33
N ILE A 111 1.56 15.98 -2.40
CA ILE A 111 0.20 16.10 -2.95
C ILE A 111 -0.34 14.73 -3.40
N LEU A 112 0.49 13.94 -4.10
CA LEU A 112 0.10 12.61 -4.54
C LEU A 112 -0.12 11.67 -3.36
N GLU A 113 0.59 11.78 -2.24
CA GLU A 113 0.27 11.00 -1.03
C GLU A 113 -1.16 11.27 -0.53
N GLY A 114 -1.62 12.52 -0.65
CA GLY A 114 -3.01 12.92 -0.40
C GLY A 114 -4.02 12.15 -1.26
N VAL A 115 -3.68 11.86 -2.53
CA VAL A 115 -4.53 11.06 -3.43
C VAL A 115 -4.66 9.63 -2.92
N ARG A 116 -3.54 8.98 -2.56
CA ARG A 116 -3.53 7.62 -1.98
C ARG A 116 -4.37 7.55 -0.71
N ASN A 117 -4.20 8.52 0.19
CA ASN A 117 -4.95 8.56 1.45
C ASN A 117 -6.45 8.78 1.23
N THR A 118 -6.83 9.59 0.23
CA THR A 118 -8.24 9.82 -0.12
C THR A 118 -8.87 8.58 -0.75
N LEU A 119 -8.15 7.89 -1.64
CA LEU A 119 -8.58 6.62 -2.22
C LEU A 119 -8.78 5.52 -1.16
N LEU A 120 -7.88 5.43 -0.18
CA LEU A 120 -8.04 4.54 0.98
C LEU A 120 -9.37 4.81 1.70
N LYS A 121 -9.66 6.08 2.05
CA LYS A 121 -10.90 6.46 2.74
C LYS A 121 -12.15 6.06 1.95
N ILE A 122 -12.15 6.27 0.63
CA ILE A 122 -13.26 5.86 -0.23
C ILE A 122 -13.46 4.34 -0.16
N ARG A 123 -12.38 3.55 -0.25
CA ARG A 123 -12.44 2.09 -0.24
C ARG A 123 -12.91 1.54 1.11
N GLU A 124 -12.39 2.06 2.21
CA GLU A 124 -12.82 1.66 3.56
C GLU A 124 -14.31 1.93 3.79
N ARG A 125 -14.78 3.13 3.42
CA ARG A 125 -16.19 3.52 3.55
C ARG A 125 -17.12 2.61 2.73
N ASN A 126 -16.62 2.06 1.64
CA ASN A 126 -17.35 1.15 0.77
C ASN A 126 -17.06 -0.34 1.04
N SER A 127 -16.31 -0.66 2.12
CA SER A 127 -15.94 -2.04 2.48
C SER A 127 -15.23 -2.81 1.36
N ILE A 128 -14.42 -2.10 0.57
CA ILE A 128 -13.60 -2.69 -0.49
C ILE A 128 -12.29 -3.16 0.14
N ASP A 129 -12.13 -4.47 0.26
CA ASP A 129 -10.89 -5.08 0.77
C ASP A 129 -9.82 -5.13 -0.32
N TYR A 130 -8.97 -4.09 -0.38
CA TYR A 130 -7.99 -3.93 -1.45
C TYR A 130 -6.55 -3.99 -0.94
N TYR A 131 -5.73 -4.88 -1.51
CA TYR A 131 -4.38 -5.17 -0.98
C TYR A 131 -3.48 -3.93 -0.81
N ILE A 132 -3.57 -2.94 -1.71
CA ILE A 132 -2.76 -1.72 -1.64
C ILE A 132 -3.09 -0.87 -0.40
N ASP A 133 -4.30 -0.96 0.14
CA ASP A 133 -4.68 -0.21 1.33
C ASP A 133 -3.88 -0.64 2.56
N TYR A 134 -3.53 -1.92 2.67
CA TYR A 134 -2.64 -2.40 3.72
C TYR A 134 -1.23 -1.80 3.61
N THR A 135 -0.73 -1.58 2.38
CA THR A 135 0.56 -0.91 2.16
C THR A 135 0.49 0.56 2.56
N THR A 136 -0.63 1.23 2.27
CA THR A 136 -0.88 2.63 2.64
C THR A 136 -0.97 2.80 4.15
N LYS A 137 -1.71 1.94 4.84
CA LYS A 137 -1.88 1.98 6.30
C LYS A 137 -0.56 1.79 7.04
N PHE A 138 0.27 0.87 6.57
CA PHE A 138 1.61 0.67 7.15
C PHE A 138 2.53 1.88 6.93
N HIS A 139 2.43 2.55 5.77
CA HIS A 139 3.33 3.62 5.39
C HIS A 139 3.36 4.78 6.39
N GLU A 140 2.19 5.28 6.82
CA GLU A 140 2.11 6.48 7.67
C GLU A 140 2.85 6.34 9.01
N PRO A 141 2.57 5.34 9.88
CA PRO A 141 3.31 5.19 11.13
C PRO A 141 4.78 4.79 10.89
N MET A 142 5.08 4.07 9.81
CA MET A 142 6.46 3.78 9.42
C MET A 142 7.24 5.05 9.08
N GLU A 143 6.65 5.96 8.31
CA GLU A 143 7.29 7.21 7.91
C GLU A 143 7.51 8.12 9.13
N GLU A 144 6.56 8.19 10.05
CA GLU A 144 6.72 8.95 11.29
C GLU A 144 7.90 8.46 12.15
N ILE A 145 8.14 7.13 12.20
CA ILE A 145 9.32 6.55 12.85
C ILE A 145 10.60 7.03 12.16
N VAL A 146 10.64 6.92 10.83
CA VAL A 146 11.81 7.29 10.02
C VAL A 146 12.11 8.77 10.16
N LEU A 147 11.12 9.65 9.98
CA LEU A 147 11.27 11.11 10.10
C LEU A 147 11.69 11.54 11.50
N THR A 148 11.19 10.87 12.54
CA THR A 148 11.59 11.15 13.93
C THR A 148 13.08 10.83 14.15
N ALA A 149 13.58 9.74 13.57
CA ALA A 149 14.97 9.30 13.69
C ALA A 149 15.94 9.99 12.72
N LYS A 150 15.45 10.50 11.58
CA LYS A 150 16.28 11.06 10.50
C LYS A 150 17.09 12.26 10.99
N GLY A 151 18.40 12.22 10.73
CA GLY A 151 19.35 13.27 11.12
C GLY A 151 19.63 13.35 12.63
N ARG A 152 19.16 12.38 13.43
CA ARG A 152 19.43 12.33 14.88
C ARG A 152 20.73 11.60 15.17
N THR A 153 21.29 11.93 16.33
CA THR A 153 22.41 11.26 17.00
C THR A 153 21.92 10.74 18.36
N PRO A 154 22.66 9.86 19.06
CA PRO A 154 22.30 9.42 20.40
C PRO A 154 22.04 10.57 21.39
N GLU A 155 22.77 11.69 21.26
CA GLU A 155 22.66 12.86 22.13
C GLU A 155 21.42 13.72 21.81
N THR A 156 21.01 13.74 20.55
CA THR A 156 19.90 14.59 20.06
C THR A 156 18.56 13.87 19.99
N LEU A 157 18.55 12.53 20.10
CA LEU A 157 17.34 11.74 20.22
C LEU A 157 16.79 11.84 21.66
N THR A 158 15.82 12.73 21.85
CA THR A 158 15.20 12.98 23.15
C THR A 158 14.23 11.86 23.57
N ASP A 159 13.84 11.84 24.84
CA ASP A 159 12.89 10.85 25.35
C ASP A 159 11.50 11.02 24.73
N THR A 160 11.07 12.25 24.43
CA THR A 160 9.83 12.52 23.69
C THR A 160 9.87 11.92 22.29
N MET A 161 11.00 12.02 21.59
CA MET A 161 11.18 11.39 20.27
C MET A 161 11.18 9.87 20.38
N LEU A 162 11.81 9.30 21.41
CA LEU A 162 11.76 7.86 21.69
C LEU A 162 10.35 7.37 21.96
N LEU A 163 9.55 8.12 22.71
CA LEU A 163 8.13 7.81 22.93
C LEU A 163 7.35 7.83 21.60
N LYS A 164 7.56 8.85 20.77
CA LYS A 164 6.94 8.93 19.43
C LYS A 164 7.30 7.74 18.55
N ILE A 165 8.57 7.30 18.54
CA ILE A 165 9.00 6.11 17.80
C ILE A 165 8.29 4.87 18.36
N ARG A 166 8.23 4.70 19.69
CA ARG A 166 7.59 3.52 20.32
C ARG A 166 6.10 3.44 20.01
N ASP A 167 5.40 4.56 20.04
CA ASP A 167 3.95 4.58 19.80
C ASP A 167 3.63 4.31 18.32
N ASN A 168 4.36 4.93 17.39
CA ASN A 168 4.21 4.60 15.98
C ASN A 168 4.64 3.17 15.66
N PHE A 169 5.66 2.64 16.33
CA PHE A 169 6.09 1.25 16.14
C PHE A 169 4.98 0.24 16.46
N LYS A 170 4.19 0.47 17.51
CA LYS A 170 3.04 -0.40 17.85
C LYS A 170 2.02 -0.43 16.71
N VAL A 171 1.68 0.74 16.17
CA VAL A 171 0.73 0.87 15.06
C VAL A 171 1.29 0.23 13.79
N ALA A 172 2.51 0.61 13.39
CA ALA A 172 3.19 0.05 12.23
C ALA A 172 3.32 -1.48 12.31
N ARG A 173 3.61 -2.04 13.49
CA ARG A 173 3.70 -3.50 13.66
C ARG A 173 2.35 -4.19 13.47
N GLN A 174 1.26 -3.58 13.93
CA GLN A 174 -0.08 -4.12 13.72
C GLN A 174 -0.49 -4.03 12.25
N ASP A 175 -0.26 -2.90 11.58
CA ASP A 175 -0.58 -2.74 10.17
C ASP A 175 0.27 -3.63 9.27
N TRP A 176 1.55 -3.82 9.63
CA TRP A 176 2.41 -4.79 8.95
C TRP A 176 1.86 -6.21 9.06
N LYS A 177 1.41 -6.62 10.26
CA LYS A 177 0.77 -7.93 10.46
C LYS A 177 -0.51 -8.05 9.64
N ASN A 178 -1.30 -6.98 9.53
CA ASN A 178 -2.51 -6.96 8.70
C ASN A 178 -2.15 -7.16 7.23
N LEU A 179 -1.12 -6.46 6.71
CA LEU A 179 -0.60 -6.65 5.35
C LEU A 179 -0.15 -8.09 5.10
N GLN A 180 0.57 -8.71 6.04
CA GLN A 180 1.04 -10.09 5.91
C GLN A 180 -0.12 -11.11 5.84
N ASN A 181 -1.24 -10.81 6.50
CA ASN A 181 -2.43 -11.66 6.53
C ASN A 181 -3.44 -11.32 5.43
N ALA A 182 -3.26 -10.22 4.71
CA ALA A 182 -4.17 -9.78 3.67
C ALA A 182 -4.20 -10.79 2.50
N SER A 183 -5.38 -11.00 1.94
CA SER A 183 -5.53 -11.79 0.72
C SER A 183 -4.80 -11.10 -0.44
N PHE A 184 -4.00 -11.85 -1.16
CA PHE A 184 -3.28 -11.36 -2.33
C PHE A 184 -3.61 -12.20 -3.56
N ASP A 185 -4.20 -11.57 -4.56
CA ASP A 185 -4.40 -12.16 -5.89
C ASP A 185 -3.29 -11.68 -6.85
N PRO A 186 -2.31 -12.53 -7.21
CA PRO A 186 -1.27 -12.16 -8.16
C PRO A 186 -1.83 -11.79 -9.55
N ALA A 187 -2.94 -12.40 -9.97
CA ALA A 187 -3.51 -12.17 -11.29
C ALA A 187 -4.09 -10.75 -11.41
N LEU A 188 -4.78 -10.27 -10.37
CA LEU A 188 -5.30 -8.91 -10.27
C LEU A 188 -4.21 -7.86 -10.55
N PHE A 189 -3.02 -8.03 -9.96
CA PHE A 189 -1.90 -7.10 -10.10
C PHE A 189 -0.97 -7.42 -11.28
N SER A 190 -1.28 -8.44 -12.08
CA SER A 190 -0.42 -8.94 -13.17
C SER A 190 0.99 -9.34 -12.70
N PHE A 191 1.06 -10.04 -11.56
CA PHE A 191 2.31 -10.58 -11.03
C PHE A 191 2.58 -11.95 -11.63
N ASP A 192 3.72 -12.08 -12.31
CA ASP A 192 4.30 -13.37 -12.64
C ASP A 192 4.96 -14.03 -11.41
N ALA A 193 5.42 -15.28 -11.56
CA ALA A 193 6.06 -16.02 -10.48
C ALA A 193 7.32 -15.32 -9.93
N LYS A 194 8.09 -14.62 -10.77
CA LYS A 194 9.31 -13.91 -10.36
C LYS A 194 8.98 -12.65 -9.57
N LYS A 195 7.94 -11.92 -9.96
CA LYS A 195 7.45 -10.72 -9.29
C LYS A 195 6.81 -11.06 -7.95
N ASP A 196 6.03 -12.14 -7.86
CA ASP A 196 5.50 -12.63 -6.59
C ASP A 196 6.60 -13.18 -5.67
N ALA A 197 7.63 -13.85 -6.19
CA ALA A 197 8.79 -14.25 -5.39
C ALA A 197 9.51 -13.02 -4.78
N ARG A 198 9.70 -11.95 -5.55
CA ARG A 198 10.24 -10.67 -5.03
C ARG A 198 9.35 -10.05 -3.98
N ARG A 199 8.02 -10.06 -4.17
CA ARG A 199 7.04 -9.57 -3.18
C ARG A 199 7.24 -10.27 -1.84
N LYS A 200 7.28 -11.60 -1.85
CA LYS A 200 7.49 -12.43 -0.66
C LYS A 200 8.84 -12.13 0.01
N ALA A 201 9.91 -12.00 -0.78
CA ALA A 201 11.23 -11.67 -0.26
C ALA A 201 11.26 -10.28 0.42
N TYR A 202 10.63 -9.25 -0.18
CA TYR A 202 10.56 -7.93 0.46
C TYR A 202 9.70 -7.93 1.73
N ILE A 203 8.59 -8.68 1.75
CA ILE A 203 7.79 -8.85 2.97
C ILE A 203 8.63 -9.50 4.07
N GLN A 204 9.41 -10.54 3.76
CA GLN A 204 10.28 -11.17 4.74
C GLN A 204 11.35 -10.19 5.25
N ALA A 205 12.06 -9.50 4.34
CA ALA A 205 13.14 -8.58 4.70
C ALA A 205 12.65 -7.38 5.54
N GLU A 206 11.45 -6.87 5.27
CA GLU A 206 10.82 -5.80 6.06
C GLU A 206 10.35 -6.32 7.43
N THR A 207 9.87 -7.56 7.51
CA THR A 207 9.56 -8.21 8.81
C THR A 207 10.80 -8.28 9.69
N GLU A 208 11.94 -8.70 9.13
CA GLU A 208 13.21 -8.73 9.83
C GLU A 208 13.70 -7.33 10.23
N ALA A 209 13.39 -6.29 9.44
CA ALA A 209 13.70 -4.90 9.81
C ALA A 209 12.86 -4.43 11.00
N MET A 210 11.57 -4.73 11.01
CA MET A 210 10.67 -4.45 12.12
C MET A 210 11.09 -5.19 13.40
N ASP A 211 11.57 -6.44 13.29
CA ASP A 211 12.11 -7.20 14.43
C ASP A 211 13.41 -6.57 14.97
N ARG A 212 14.29 -6.08 14.10
CA ARG A 212 15.49 -5.34 14.53
C ARG A 212 15.11 -4.07 15.29
N LEU A 213 14.10 -3.33 14.82
CA LEU A 213 13.63 -2.13 15.53
C LEU A 213 13.01 -2.49 16.88
N LYS A 214 12.20 -3.55 16.97
CA LYS A 214 11.69 -4.06 18.24
C LYS A 214 12.81 -4.31 19.25
N ASN A 215 13.82 -5.07 18.84
CA ASN A 215 14.94 -5.44 19.72
C ASN A 215 15.76 -4.21 20.13
N ALA A 216 15.95 -3.24 19.22
CA ALA A 216 16.64 -1.99 19.55
C ALA A 216 15.85 -1.15 20.57
N LEU A 217 14.53 -1.06 20.43
CA LEU A 217 13.65 -0.34 21.36
C LEU A 217 13.63 -0.96 22.76
N GLU A 218 13.72 -2.29 22.84
CA GLU A 218 13.84 -3.07 24.07
C GLU A 218 15.22 -2.92 24.72
N GLY A 219 16.29 -2.86 23.93
CA GLY A 219 17.66 -2.67 24.41
C GLY A 219 17.98 -1.25 24.88
N GLY A 220 17.26 -0.24 24.35
CA GLY A 220 17.38 1.16 24.80
C GLY A 220 18.60 1.93 24.26
N ASP A 221 19.49 1.27 23.52
CA ASP A 221 20.62 1.93 22.86
C ASP A 221 20.15 2.87 21.73
N LYS A 222 20.29 4.18 21.93
CA LYS A 222 19.77 5.20 21.01
C LYS A 222 20.40 5.09 19.62
N GLY A 223 21.68 4.73 19.50
CA GLY A 223 22.34 4.53 18.21
C GLY A 223 21.71 3.39 17.41
N SER A 224 21.48 2.26 18.07
CA SER A 224 20.81 1.08 17.50
C SER A 224 19.36 1.39 17.11
N ILE A 225 18.63 2.16 17.93
CA ILE A 225 17.26 2.60 17.63
C ILE A 225 17.24 3.44 16.37
N ILE A 226 18.13 4.44 16.25
CA ILE A 226 18.21 5.31 15.05
C ILE A 226 18.49 4.45 13.82
N LYS A 227 19.50 3.59 13.88
CA LYS A 227 19.88 2.71 12.75
C LYS A 227 18.71 1.80 12.33
N ALA A 228 18.02 1.19 13.30
CA ALA A 228 16.91 0.29 13.02
C ALA A 228 15.69 1.04 12.50
N ALA A 229 15.37 2.22 13.05
CA ALA A 229 14.25 3.08 12.62
C ALA A 229 14.42 3.58 11.18
N LEU A 230 15.65 3.87 10.74
CA LEU A 230 15.90 4.21 9.33
C LEU A 230 15.84 2.99 8.40
N GLY A 231 15.98 1.78 8.96
CA GLY A 231 16.04 0.52 8.24
C GLY A 231 14.69 -0.09 7.85
N ILE A 232 13.56 0.45 8.33
CA ILE A 232 12.20 -0.08 8.09
C ILE A 232 11.48 0.51 6.86
N LYS A 233 12.16 1.36 6.08
CA LYS A 233 11.62 1.97 4.85
C LYS A 233 12.07 1.27 3.56
N PRO A 234 13.35 0.88 3.39
CA PRO A 234 13.84 0.47 2.08
C PRO A 234 13.14 -0.75 1.47
N ASN A 235 12.86 -1.80 2.25
CA ASN A 235 12.22 -3.01 1.71
C ASN A 235 10.73 -2.77 1.44
N PHE A 236 10.05 -2.02 2.30
CA PHE A 236 8.70 -1.53 2.04
C PHE A 236 8.59 -0.74 0.74
N VAL A 237 9.49 0.22 0.49
CA VAL A 237 9.50 0.98 -0.76
C VAL A 237 9.65 0.02 -1.94
N ASN A 238 10.61 -0.91 -1.91
CA ASN A 238 10.79 -1.88 -2.98
C ASN A 238 9.56 -2.78 -3.20
N LEU A 239 8.88 -3.18 -2.12
CA LEU A 239 7.62 -3.91 -2.18
C LEU A 239 6.55 -3.09 -2.90
N PHE A 240 6.36 -1.83 -2.50
CA PHE A 240 5.35 -0.93 -3.06
C PHE A 240 5.60 -0.66 -4.56
N LEU A 241 6.86 -0.44 -4.95
CA LEU A 241 7.25 -0.21 -6.34
C LEU A 241 6.92 -1.39 -7.26
N LEU A 242 6.79 -2.62 -6.75
CA LEU A 242 6.36 -3.75 -7.58
C LEU A 242 4.98 -3.52 -8.20
N PHE A 243 4.10 -2.72 -7.59
CA PHE A 243 2.74 -2.53 -8.12
C PHE A 243 2.67 -1.52 -9.27
N GLY A 244 3.73 -0.74 -9.50
CA GLY A 244 3.86 0.17 -10.62
C GLY A 244 4.32 -0.48 -11.92
N ASP A 245 4.05 0.19 -13.04
CA ASP A 245 4.58 -0.12 -14.37
C ASP A 245 5.53 1.00 -14.83
N PHE A 246 6.80 0.86 -14.48
CA PHE A 246 7.84 1.86 -14.76
C PHE A 246 8.27 1.90 -16.23
N GLU A 247 7.97 0.87 -17.03
CA GLU A 247 8.35 0.83 -18.46
C GLU A 247 7.63 1.90 -19.28
N LYS A 248 6.44 2.33 -18.85
CA LYS A 248 5.67 3.39 -19.51
C LYS A 248 6.32 4.78 -19.46
N PHE A 249 7.29 4.96 -18.57
CA PHE A 249 7.90 6.27 -18.26
C PHE A 249 9.36 6.39 -18.68
N LYS A 250 9.94 5.30 -19.19
CA LYS A 250 11.23 5.33 -19.88
C LYS A 250 11.14 6.05 -21.23
#